data_AF-A0A7V7DYA7-F1
#
_entry.id   AF-A0A7V7DYA7-F1
#
_cell.length_a   1.000
_cell.length_b   1.000
_cell.length_c   1.000
_cell.angle_alpha   90.00
_cell.angle_beta   90.00
_cell.angle_gamma   90.00
#
_symmetry.space_group_name_H-M   'P 1'
#
loop_
_entity.id
_entity.type
_entity.pdbx_description
1 polymer ?
#
loop_
_entity_poly.entity_id
_entity_poly.type
_entity_poly.pdbx_seq_one_letter_code
_entity_poly.pdbx_strand_id
1 'polypeptide(L)'
;MNKLSLYLIASITLLFSGVCFAQAPHEIAGFVLGKNIEEFKDRLDMSTDLPVRHRESLREVEIKKMEGYKSGLITYGTCTKPGQIIRIKLKYTETSKKFYETLLKQFKIKFGEPDEWRGDPFHIFLAWKWSFTDKDGNQISLHLSHNTRDDEEKIGNAVKLTSRTALEAEWKCHEEKTASKSAGKKKETPQKGPVDWELFMPR
;
A
#
# COMPACT_ATOMS: atom_id res chain seq x y z
N MET A 1 51.24 26.78 9.25
CA MET A 1 50.03 26.01 8.90
C MET A 1 50.40 25.02 7.81
N ASN A 2 50.53 23.74 8.16
CA ASN A 2 51.06 22.74 7.25
C ASN A 2 50.04 22.46 6.13
N LYS A 3 50.51 22.43 4.88
CA LYS A 3 49.67 22.12 3.69
C LYS A 3 48.86 20.83 3.90
N LEU A 4 49.39 19.89 4.70
CA LEU A 4 48.72 18.65 5.11
C LEU A 4 47.42 18.86 5.89
N SER A 5 47.33 19.85 6.77
CA SER A 5 46.10 20.15 7.51
C SER A 5 45.02 20.76 6.62
N LEU A 6 45.40 21.50 5.57
CA LEU A 6 44.43 22.07 4.63
C LEU A 6 43.76 20.99 3.77
N TYR A 7 44.53 19.97 3.35
CA TYR A 7 43.99 18.83 2.60
C TYR A 7 43.10 17.92 3.46
N LEU A 8 43.42 17.76 4.75
CA LEU A 8 42.60 16.93 5.65
C LEU A 8 41.21 17.54 5.91
N ILE A 9 41.12 18.88 5.99
CA ILE A 9 39.85 19.61 6.19
C ILE A 9 39.03 19.64 4.89
N ALA A 10 39.68 19.71 3.73
CA ALA A 10 39.02 19.67 2.41
C ALA A 10 38.42 18.27 2.09
N SER A 11 39.04 17.17 2.55
CA SER A 11 38.49 15.82 2.36
C SER A 11 37.30 15.50 3.25
N ILE A 12 37.18 16.12 4.44
CA ILE A 12 36.04 15.90 5.35
C ILE A 12 34.76 16.60 4.86
N THR A 13 34.89 17.71 4.14
CA THR A 13 33.74 18.46 3.59
C THR A 13 33.13 17.82 2.34
N LEU A 14 33.86 16.96 1.61
CA LEU A 14 33.36 16.26 0.42
C LEU A 14 32.53 14.99 0.71
N LEU A 15 32.46 14.54 1.98
CA LEU A 15 31.73 13.32 2.37
C LEU A 15 30.30 13.59 2.84
N PHE A 16 29.89 14.86 2.95
CA PHE A 16 28.50 15.25 3.22
C PHE A 16 27.77 15.60 1.91
N SER A 17 27.82 14.70 0.93
CA SER A 17 26.80 14.68 -0.11
C SER A 17 25.50 14.27 0.58
N GLY A 18 24.65 15.26 0.85
CA GLY A 18 23.39 15.07 1.57
C GLY A 18 22.59 13.91 0.96
N VAL A 19 22.24 12.95 1.80
CA VAL A 19 21.24 11.93 1.46
C VAL A 19 19.93 12.69 1.28
N CYS A 20 19.63 13.07 0.04
CA CYS A 20 18.34 13.62 -0.32
C CYS A 20 17.34 12.46 -0.21
N PHE A 21 16.79 12.26 0.99
CA PHE A 21 15.65 11.38 1.16
C PHE A 21 14.53 11.96 0.30
N ALA A 22 14.17 11.24 -0.76
CA ALA A 22 13.04 11.60 -1.58
C ALA A 22 11.80 11.74 -0.68
N GLN A 23 11.12 12.88 -0.79
CA GLN A 23 9.93 13.15 0.01
C GLN A 23 8.90 12.03 -0.19
N ALA A 24 8.43 11.48 0.92
CA ALA A 24 7.45 10.39 0.92
C ALA A 24 6.22 10.79 0.08
N PRO A 25 5.77 9.97 -0.88
CA PRO A 25 4.58 10.28 -1.67
C PRO A 25 3.32 10.04 -0.85
N HIS A 26 2.45 11.05 -0.77
CA HIS A 26 1.12 10.93 -0.14
C HIS A 26 -0.02 10.91 -1.14
N GLU A 27 0.24 11.27 -2.40
CA GLU A 27 -0.80 11.48 -3.39
C GLU A 27 -0.53 10.69 -4.67
N ILE A 28 -1.59 10.18 -5.27
CA ILE A 28 -1.58 9.71 -6.64
C ILE A 28 -2.96 9.92 -7.29
N ALA A 29 -2.95 10.37 -8.54
CA ALA A 29 -4.15 10.67 -9.31
C ALA A 29 -5.11 11.60 -8.55
N GLY A 30 -4.62 12.59 -7.82
CA GLY A 30 -5.46 13.51 -7.06
C GLY A 30 -6.18 12.89 -5.84
N PHE A 31 -5.83 11.68 -5.41
CA PHE A 31 -6.27 11.11 -4.13
C PHE A 31 -5.11 11.18 -3.14
N VAL A 32 -5.39 11.60 -1.90
CA VAL A 32 -4.36 11.89 -0.90
C VAL A 32 -4.54 11.00 0.32
N LEU A 33 -3.46 10.31 0.73
CA LEU A 33 -3.43 9.56 1.98
C LEU A 33 -3.71 10.48 3.17
N GLY A 34 -4.50 10.00 4.11
CA GLY A 34 -4.82 10.69 5.35
C GLY A 34 -5.94 11.74 5.24
N LYS A 35 -6.37 12.11 4.03
CA LYS A 35 -7.54 12.97 3.80
C LYS A 35 -8.84 12.21 3.99
N ASN A 36 -9.94 12.94 4.17
CA ASN A 36 -11.24 12.32 4.33
C ASN A 36 -11.82 11.91 2.96
N ILE A 37 -12.39 10.71 2.87
CA ILE A 37 -13.02 10.16 1.67
C ILE A 37 -14.14 11.06 1.13
N GLU A 38 -14.81 11.80 2.01
CA GLU A 38 -15.86 12.76 1.71
C GLU A 38 -15.40 13.86 0.73
N GLU A 39 -14.12 14.25 0.81
CA GLU A 39 -13.51 15.26 -0.07
C GLU A 39 -13.43 14.81 -1.55
N PHE A 40 -13.63 13.52 -1.83
CA PHE A 40 -13.46 12.92 -3.16
C PHE A 40 -14.72 12.25 -3.71
N LYS A 41 -15.89 12.47 -3.08
CA LYS A 41 -17.16 11.82 -3.44
C LYS A 41 -17.58 11.99 -4.89
N ASP A 42 -17.25 13.12 -5.50
CA ASP A 42 -17.52 13.42 -6.90
C ASP A 42 -16.76 12.46 -7.85
N ARG A 43 -15.65 11.88 -7.40
CA ARG A 43 -14.75 11.01 -8.15
C ARG A 43 -14.82 9.54 -7.72
N LEU A 44 -15.66 9.22 -6.73
CA LEU A 44 -15.84 7.87 -6.19
C LEU A 44 -17.24 7.34 -6.50
N ASP A 45 -17.32 6.06 -6.83
CA ASP A 45 -18.60 5.38 -6.96
C ASP A 45 -19.02 4.84 -5.58
N MET A 46 -19.65 5.70 -4.78
CA MET A 46 -20.10 5.36 -3.42
C MET A 46 -21.12 4.21 -3.39
N SER A 47 -21.71 3.79 -4.52
CA SER A 47 -22.58 2.62 -4.57
C SER A 47 -21.82 1.29 -4.39
N THR A 48 -20.50 1.31 -4.58
CA THR A 48 -19.60 0.15 -4.45
C THR A 48 -18.96 0.03 -3.07
N ASP A 49 -19.33 0.90 -2.12
CA ASP A 49 -18.73 0.95 -0.79
C ASP A 49 -19.03 -0.31 0.04
N LEU A 50 -17.99 -1.10 0.32
CA LEU A 50 -18.09 -2.38 0.98
C LEU A 50 -17.02 -2.55 2.08
N PRO A 51 -17.34 -3.25 3.18
CA PRO A 51 -16.34 -3.61 4.17
C PRO A 51 -15.32 -4.61 3.61
N VAL A 52 -14.06 -4.48 4.02
CA VAL A 52 -13.01 -5.43 3.66
C VAL A 52 -13.18 -6.69 4.50
N ARG A 53 -13.39 -7.84 3.85
CA ARG A 53 -13.56 -9.13 4.52
C ARG A 53 -12.33 -9.45 5.39
N HIS A 54 -12.55 -9.88 6.63
CA HIS A 54 -11.49 -10.15 7.63
C HIS A 54 -10.68 -8.92 8.07
N ARG A 55 -11.11 -7.71 7.67
CA ARG A 55 -10.58 -6.41 8.11
C ARG A 55 -11.73 -5.41 8.18
N GLU A 56 -12.73 -5.72 8.99
CA GLU A 56 -14.01 -5.01 9.02
C GLU A 56 -13.89 -3.54 9.48
N SER A 57 -12.76 -3.14 10.09
CA SER A 57 -12.45 -1.73 10.33
C SER A 57 -12.09 -0.94 9.08
N LEU A 58 -11.95 -1.58 7.93
CA LEU A 58 -11.65 -0.96 6.64
C LEU A 58 -12.84 -1.12 5.70
N ARG A 59 -13.06 -0.09 4.90
CA ARG A 59 -13.99 -0.11 3.77
C ARG A 59 -13.27 0.26 2.50
N GLU A 60 -13.75 -0.27 1.38
CA GLU A 60 -13.22 -0.02 0.04
C GLU A 60 -14.33 0.47 -0.86
N VAL A 61 -14.00 1.46 -1.69
CA VAL A 61 -14.89 2.05 -2.67
C VAL A 61 -14.15 2.20 -4.00
N GLU A 62 -14.85 1.96 -5.10
CA GLU A 62 -14.29 2.13 -6.44
C GLU A 62 -14.23 3.59 -6.86
N ILE A 63 -13.24 3.93 -7.69
CA ILE A 63 -13.21 5.24 -8.37
C ILE A 63 -14.20 5.25 -9.54
N LYS A 64 -14.75 6.42 -9.85
CA LYS A 64 -15.40 6.64 -11.13
C LYS A 64 -14.37 6.58 -12.27
N LYS A 65 -14.85 6.39 -13.50
CA LYS A 65 -14.01 6.39 -14.69
C LYS A 65 -13.13 7.64 -14.74
N MET A 66 -11.83 7.43 -14.92
CA MET A 66 -10.81 8.47 -14.92
C MET A 66 -9.81 8.20 -16.03
N GLU A 67 -9.29 9.25 -16.66
CA GLU A 67 -8.28 9.12 -17.70
C GLU A 67 -7.02 8.41 -17.18
N GLY A 68 -6.45 7.51 -17.99
CA GLY A 68 -5.25 6.75 -17.65
C GLY A 68 -5.46 5.56 -16.70
N TYR A 69 -6.63 5.44 -16.07
CA TYR A 69 -6.94 4.38 -15.11
C TYR A 69 -8.14 3.52 -15.54
N LYS A 70 -7.93 2.21 -15.60
CA LYS A 70 -8.98 1.22 -15.89
C LYS A 70 -9.94 1.05 -14.72
N SER A 71 -9.40 1.04 -13.50
CA SER A 71 -10.15 0.88 -12.26
C SER A 71 -9.30 1.33 -11.08
N GLY A 72 -9.92 1.52 -9.93
CA GLY A 72 -9.20 1.88 -8.70
C GLY A 72 -10.04 1.59 -7.48
N LEU A 73 -9.37 1.26 -6.37
CA LEU A 73 -9.96 1.00 -5.08
C LEU A 73 -9.32 1.95 -4.07
N ILE A 74 -10.16 2.70 -3.37
CA ILE A 74 -9.75 3.57 -2.27
C ILE A 74 -10.19 2.90 -0.97
N THR A 75 -9.23 2.54 -0.12
CA THR A 75 -9.49 1.97 1.20
C THR A 75 -9.47 3.09 2.24
N TYR A 76 -10.49 3.15 3.08
CA TYR A 76 -10.57 4.09 4.20
C TYR A 76 -10.92 3.41 5.52
N GLY A 77 -10.52 4.05 6.62
CA GLY A 77 -10.74 3.56 7.99
C GLY A 77 -12.13 3.87 8.53
N THR A 78 -12.60 3.06 9.48
CA THR A 78 -13.89 3.25 10.17
C THR A 78 -13.77 3.23 11.70
N CYS A 79 -12.58 2.98 12.25
CA CYS A 79 -12.36 2.80 13.67
C CYS A 79 -11.60 3.95 14.33
N THR A 80 -10.38 4.24 13.89
CA THR A 80 -9.48 5.23 14.51
C THR A 80 -9.82 6.64 14.05
N LYS A 81 -9.89 6.84 12.73
CA LYS A 81 -10.31 8.10 12.11
C LYS A 81 -11.29 7.79 10.98
N PRO A 82 -12.60 7.70 11.27
CA PRO A 82 -13.59 7.33 10.27
C PRO A 82 -13.53 8.21 9.02
N GLY A 83 -13.53 7.56 7.85
CA GLY A 83 -13.42 8.23 6.55
C GLY A 83 -11.99 8.56 6.11
N GLN A 84 -10.96 8.33 6.94
CA GLN A 84 -9.58 8.60 6.55
C GLN A 84 -9.10 7.63 5.46
N ILE A 85 -8.59 8.16 4.34
CA ILE A 85 -7.98 7.34 3.28
C ILE A 85 -6.66 6.74 3.78
N ILE A 86 -6.56 5.42 3.70
CA ILE A 86 -5.41 4.63 4.18
C ILE A 86 -4.64 4.00 3.04
N ARG A 87 -5.33 3.63 1.96
CA ARG A 87 -4.72 3.01 0.79
C ARG A 87 -5.40 3.47 -0.48
N ILE A 88 -4.59 3.69 -1.51
CA ILE A 88 -5.01 4.03 -2.86
C ILE A 88 -4.42 2.95 -3.78
N LYS A 89 -5.26 2.14 -4.43
CA LYS A 89 -4.82 1.11 -5.39
C LYS A 89 -5.43 1.42 -6.75
N LEU A 90 -4.60 1.77 -7.73
CA LEU A 90 -5.04 2.14 -9.07
C LEU A 90 -4.48 1.18 -10.10
N LYS A 91 -5.29 0.88 -11.11
CA LYS A 91 -4.90 0.06 -12.25
C LYS A 91 -4.89 0.92 -13.50
N TYR A 92 -3.79 0.90 -14.23
CA TYR A 92 -3.64 1.68 -15.45
C TYR A 92 -4.42 1.05 -16.61
N THR A 93 -4.88 1.89 -17.53
CA THR A 93 -5.51 1.45 -18.79
C THR A 93 -4.49 0.76 -19.70
N GLU A 94 -3.27 1.29 -19.76
CA GLU A 94 -2.18 0.70 -20.52
C GLU A 94 -1.59 -0.48 -19.76
N THR A 95 -1.71 -1.69 -20.33
CA THR A 95 -1.36 -2.95 -19.67
C THR A 95 0.00 -3.51 -20.09
N SER A 96 0.66 -2.93 -21.08
CA SER A 96 1.92 -3.48 -21.61
C SER A 96 3.07 -3.43 -20.60
N LYS A 97 3.98 -4.40 -20.72
CA LYS A 97 5.24 -4.42 -19.97
C LYS A 97 6.12 -3.21 -20.28
N LYS A 98 6.12 -2.73 -21.53
CA LYS A 98 6.88 -1.54 -21.94
C LYS A 98 6.47 -0.29 -21.16
N PHE A 99 5.17 -0.11 -20.95
CA PHE A 99 4.67 0.98 -20.11
C PHE A 99 5.10 0.82 -18.66
N TYR A 100 5.01 -0.39 -18.10
CA TYR A 100 5.52 -0.68 -16.76
C TYR A 100 7.00 -0.35 -16.59
N GLU A 101 7.86 -0.79 -17.52
CA GLU A 101 9.30 -0.50 -17.49
C GLU A 101 9.56 1.00 -17.60
N THR A 102 8.75 1.72 -18.37
CA THR A 102 8.83 3.19 -18.47
C THR A 102 8.44 3.85 -17.15
N LEU A 103 7.32 3.44 -16.53
CA LEU A 103 6.91 3.92 -15.21
C LEU A 103 7.94 3.61 -14.13
N LEU A 104 8.50 2.40 -14.14
CA LEU A 104 9.53 1.98 -13.21
C LEU A 104 10.76 2.88 -13.29
N LYS A 105 11.20 3.22 -14.51
CA LYS A 105 12.30 4.20 -14.70
C LYS A 105 11.95 5.56 -14.12
N GLN A 106 10.74 6.07 -14.35
CA GLN A 106 10.30 7.35 -13.77
C GLN A 106 10.23 7.31 -12.24
N PHE A 107 9.79 6.19 -11.67
CA PHE A 107 9.74 6.01 -10.22
C PHE A 107 11.15 5.97 -9.62
N LYS A 108 12.09 5.29 -10.28
CA LYS A 108 13.49 5.26 -9.86
C LYS A 108 14.15 6.64 -9.92
N ILE A 109 13.88 7.42 -10.96
CA ILE A 109 14.36 8.81 -11.07
C ILE A 109 13.83 9.65 -9.91
N LYS A 110 12.55 9.47 -9.55
CA LYS A 110 11.89 10.30 -8.54
C LYS A 110 12.17 9.87 -7.09
N PHE A 111 12.24 8.57 -6.83
CA PHE A 111 12.26 8.00 -5.48
C PHE A 111 13.53 7.20 -5.17
N GLY A 112 14.44 7.03 -6.13
CA GLY A 112 15.60 6.17 -6.01
C GLY A 112 15.29 4.69 -6.26
N GLU A 113 16.27 3.83 -6.01
CA GLU A 113 16.10 2.39 -6.16
C GLU A 113 15.04 1.83 -5.17
N PRO A 114 14.25 0.82 -5.58
CA PRO A 114 13.28 0.18 -4.69
C PRO A 114 13.97 -0.59 -3.58
N ASP A 115 13.32 -0.67 -2.42
CA ASP A 115 13.84 -1.40 -1.25
C ASP A 115 13.66 -2.91 -1.38
N GLU A 116 12.62 -3.36 -2.08
CA GLU A 116 12.22 -4.77 -2.06
C GLU A 116 11.60 -5.25 -3.39
N TRP A 117 12.08 -6.41 -3.85
CA TRP A 117 11.42 -7.21 -4.89
C TRP A 117 10.28 -8.04 -4.30
N ARG A 118 9.11 -7.96 -4.90
CA ARG A 118 7.87 -8.66 -4.50
C ARG A 118 7.24 -9.47 -5.63
N GLY A 119 7.95 -9.65 -6.75
CA GLY A 119 7.48 -10.46 -7.86
C GLY A 119 7.65 -11.96 -7.61
N ASP A 120 7.10 -12.78 -8.49
CA ASP A 120 7.27 -14.23 -8.44
C ASP A 120 8.54 -14.69 -9.21
N PRO A 121 9.05 -15.91 -8.91
CA PRO A 121 10.25 -16.43 -9.58
C PRO A 121 10.09 -16.67 -11.08
N PHE A 122 8.87 -16.91 -11.57
CA PHE A 122 8.56 -17.16 -12.97
C PHE A 122 8.32 -15.86 -13.76
N HIS A 123 8.43 -14.70 -13.11
CA HIS A 123 8.28 -13.38 -13.71
C HIS A 123 6.89 -13.14 -14.34
N ILE A 124 5.87 -13.85 -13.85
CA ILE A 124 4.47 -13.66 -14.25
C ILE A 124 3.93 -12.35 -13.67
N PHE A 125 4.29 -12.08 -12.43
CA PHE A 125 4.04 -10.92 -11.60
C PHE A 125 5.35 -10.25 -11.23
N LEU A 126 5.55 -9.04 -11.73
CA LEU A 126 6.67 -8.17 -11.37
C LEU A 126 6.16 -7.15 -10.35
N ALA A 127 6.83 -6.99 -9.22
CA ALA A 127 6.46 -5.96 -8.25
C ALA A 127 7.67 -5.41 -7.52
N TRP A 128 7.76 -4.08 -7.49
CA TRP A 128 8.76 -3.34 -6.72
C TRP A 128 8.07 -2.53 -5.64
N LYS A 129 8.72 -2.45 -4.47
CA LYS A 129 8.22 -1.70 -3.33
C LYS A 129 9.26 -0.68 -2.88
N TRP A 130 8.78 0.52 -2.61
CA TRP A 130 9.47 1.57 -1.87
C TRP A 130 8.79 1.78 -0.52
N SER A 131 9.57 2.10 0.48
CA SER A 131 9.18 2.35 1.86
C SER A 131 9.73 3.71 2.27
N PHE A 132 8.86 4.53 2.81
CA PHE A 132 9.19 5.90 3.20
C PHE A 132 8.75 6.13 4.64
N THR A 133 9.47 7.03 5.30
CA THR A 133 9.02 7.66 6.54
C THR A 133 8.82 9.13 6.24
N ASP A 134 7.61 9.65 6.45
CA ASP A 134 7.35 11.08 6.26
C ASP A 134 7.84 11.92 7.45
N LYS A 135 7.72 13.25 7.31
CA LYS A 135 8.14 14.23 8.32
C LYS A 135 7.43 14.06 9.68
N ASP A 136 6.24 13.46 9.68
CA ASP A 136 5.41 13.24 10.86
C ASP A 136 5.64 11.84 11.44
N GLY A 137 6.62 11.08 10.91
CA GLY A 137 6.96 9.73 11.32
C GLY A 137 6.04 8.64 10.79
N ASN A 138 5.15 8.95 9.84
CA ASN A 138 4.27 7.94 9.25
C ASN A 138 5.05 7.09 8.25
N GLN A 139 4.84 5.77 8.33
CA GLN A 139 5.38 4.82 7.37
C GLN A 139 4.44 4.69 6.17
N ILE A 140 4.99 4.91 4.98
CA ILE A 140 4.27 4.84 3.71
C ILE A 140 4.94 3.82 2.82
N SER A 141 4.15 2.97 2.16
CA SER A 141 4.63 2.05 1.14
C SER A 141 4.04 2.37 -0.21
N LEU A 142 4.89 2.44 -1.24
CA LEU A 142 4.53 2.53 -2.64
C LEU A 142 4.89 1.20 -3.31
N HIS A 143 3.95 0.61 -4.03
CA HIS A 143 4.17 -0.58 -4.84
C HIS A 143 3.84 -0.26 -6.30
N LEU A 144 4.72 -0.65 -7.21
CA LEU A 144 4.46 -0.67 -8.64
C LEU A 144 4.52 -2.12 -9.09
N SER A 145 3.50 -2.59 -9.80
CA SER A 145 3.40 -3.98 -10.23
C SER A 145 2.90 -4.15 -11.66
N HIS A 146 3.27 -5.26 -12.27
CA HIS A 146 2.85 -5.72 -13.59
C HIS A 146 2.51 -7.21 -13.53
N ASN A 147 1.32 -7.60 -13.96
CA ASN A 147 0.92 -9.00 -14.08
C ASN A 147 0.68 -9.36 -15.56
N THR A 148 1.29 -10.46 -16.02
CA THR A 148 1.27 -10.92 -17.41
C THR A 148 0.22 -11.98 -17.71
N ARG A 149 -0.19 -12.83 -16.75
CA ARG A 149 -0.99 -14.04 -17.05
C ARG A 149 -1.93 -14.54 -15.96
N ASP A 150 -2.02 -13.90 -14.82
CA ASP A 150 -2.91 -14.38 -13.77
C ASP A 150 -4.37 -13.92 -14.04
N ASP A 151 -5.22 -14.89 -14.34
CA ASP A 151 -6.66 -14.76 -14.54
C ASP A 151 -7.43 -14.58 -13.22
N GLU A 152 -6.88 -15.05 -12.10
CA GLU A 152 -7.37 -14.76 -10.75
C GLU A 152 -6.90 -13.38 -10.27
N GLU A 153 -5.66 -12.97 -10.61
CA GLU A 153 -5.06 -11.66 -10.29
C GLU A 153 -5.04 -10.70 -11.50
N LYS A 154 -6.20 -10.10 -11.83
CA LYS A 154 -6.40 -8.93 -12.72
C LYS A 154 -5.14 -8.44 -13.50
N ILE A 155 -4.84 -9.04 -14.66
CA ILE A 155 -3.77 -8.69 -15.66
C ILE A 155 -3.50 -7.19 -15.86
N GLY A 156 -2.22 -6.78 -15.93
CA GLY A 156 -1.79 -5.45 -16.34
C GLY A 156 -1.00 -4.68 -15.27
N ASN A 157 -0.98 -3.35 -15.39
CA ASN A 157 -0.14 -2.47 -14.57
C ASN A 157 -0.93 -1.86 -13.42
N ALA A 158 -0.37 -1.87 -12.21
CA ALA A 158 -1.00 -1.28 -11.05
C ALA A 158 0.01 -0.54 -10.17
N VAL A 159 -0.50 0.47 -9.48
CA VAL A 159 0.21 1.25 -8.47
C VAL A 159 -0.60 1.23 -7.19
N LYS A 160 0.07 1.04 -6.06
CA LYS A 160 -0.57 1.02 -4.75
C LYS A 160 0.23 1.87 -3.78
N LEU A 161 -0.44 2.84 -3.17
CA LEU A 161 0.08 3.66 -2.11
C LEU A 161 -0.65 3.31 -0.81
N THR A 162 0.05 3.15 0.30
CA THR A 162 -0.55 2.74 1.58
C THR A 162 0.16 3.42 2.74
N SER A 163 -0.60 4.03 3.65
CA SER A 163 -0.10 4.40 4.98
C SER A 163 -0.10 3.16 5.87
N ARG A 164 1.07 2.62 6.16
CA ARG A 164 1.23 1.46 7.06
C ARG A 164 0.85 1.84 8.49
N THR A 165 1.27 3.01 8.94
CA THR A 165 0.95 3.51 10.28
C THR A 165 -0.56 3.63 10.49
N ALA A 166 -1.31 4.20 9.53
CA ALA A 166 -2.76 4.32 9.66
C ALA A 166 -3.46 2.95 9.57
N LEU A 167 -2.97 2.06 8.71
CA LEU A 167 -3.50 0.70 8.60
C LEU A 167 -3.33 -0.10 9.91
N GLU A 168 -2.17 0.00 10.55
CA GLU A 168 -1.89 -0.66 11.83
C GLU A 168 -2.73 -0.05 12.97
N ALA A 169 -2.94 1.27 12.96
CA ALA A 169 -3.81 1.93 13.94
C ALA A 169 -5.27 1.45 13.84
N GLU A 170 -5.82 1.33 12.64
CA GLU A 170 -7.19 0.81 12.43
C GLU A 170 -7.33 -0.64 12.87
N TRP A 171 -6.30 -1.46 12.65
CA TRP A 171 -6.28 -2.85 13.10
C TRP A 171 -6.33 -2.93 14.63
N LYS A 172 -5.45 -2.20 15.32
CA LYS A 172 -5.41 -2.16 16.80
C LYS A 172 -6.75 -1.70 17.39
N CYS A 173 -7.31 -0.62 16.86
CA CYS A 173 -8.61 -0.12 17.30
C CYS A 173 -9.73 -1.17 17.15
N HIS A 174 -9.71 -1.94 16.06
CA HIS A 174 -10.70 -3.00 15.84
C HIS A 174 -10.55 -4.16 16.82
N GLU A 175 -9.31 -4.58 17.09
CA GLU A 175 -9.03 -5.64 18.06
C GLU A 175 -9.50 -5.26 19.47
N GLU A 176 -9.21 -4.03 19.92
CA GLU A 176 -9.66 -3.51 21.21
C GLU A 176 -11.19 -3.49 21.33
N LYS A 177 -11.89 -3.04 20.27
CA LYS A 177 -13.37 -3.04 20.22
C LYS A 177 -13.96 -4.45 20.19
N THR A 178 -13.28 -5.41 19.57
CA THR A 178 -13.77 -6.79 19.48
C THR A 178 -13.50 -7.54 20.78
N ALA A 179 -12.33 -7.33 21.39
CA ALA A 179 -11.96 -7.89 22.68
C ALA A 179 -12.95 -7.45 23.78
N SER A 180 -13.25 -6.16 23.86
CA SER A 180 -14.23 -5.59 24.80
C SER A 180 -15.65 -6.15 24.60
N LYS A 181 -16.10 -6.34 23.35
CA LYS A 181 -17.40 -6.99 23.05
C LYS A 181 -17.44 -8.47 23.41
N SER A 182 -16.30 -9.17 23.31
CA SER A 182 -16.20 -10.61 23.59
C SER A 182 -16.06 -10.94 25.07
N ALA A 183 -15.68 -9.99 25.93
CA ALA A 183 -15.58 -10.17 27.38
C ALA A 183 -16.91 -10.55 28.06
N GLY A 184 -18.05 -10.34 27.39
CA GLY A 184 -19.38 -10.76 27.87
C GLY A 184 -19.93 -12.06 27.27
N LYS A 185 -19.25 -12.70 26.31
CA LYS A 185 -19.72 -13.95 25.68
C LYS A 185 -18.77 -15.10 26.02
N LYS A 186 -19.27 -16.13 26.72
CA LYS A 186 -18.58 -17.44 26.84
C LYS A 186 -18.28 -17.93 25.42
N LYS A 187 -17.01 -17.96 25.01
CA LYS A 187 -16.58 -18.63 23.79
C LYS A 187 -16.80 -20.12 24.00
N GLU A 188 -17.78 -20.70 23.29
CA GLU A 188 -17.83 -22.15 23.11
C GLU A 188 -16.58 -22.54 22.31
N THR A 189 -15.64 -23.18 22.99
CA THR A 189 -14.47 -23.76 22.35
C THR A 189 -14.96 -24.91 21.47
N PRO A 190 -14.70 -24.90 20.15
CA PRO A 190 -15.01 -26.04 19.31
C PRO A 190 -14.34 -27.27 19.91
N GLN A 191 -15.13 -28.30 20.24
CA GLN A 191 -14.59 -29.57 20.71
C GLN A 191 -13.61 -30.10 19.65
N LYS A 192 -12.33 -30.24 20.02
CA LYS A 192 -11.33 -30.92 19.19
C LYS A 192 -11.61 -32.42 19.22
N GLY A 193 -12.63 -32.85 18.49
CA GLY A 193 -12.82 -34.25 18.12
C GLY A 193 -11.75 -34.69 17.10
N PRO A 194 -11.61 -36.00 16.85
CA PRO A 194 -10.76 -36.49 15.77
C PRO A 194 -11.15 -35.83 14.44
N VAL A 195 -10.16 -35.38 13.68
CA VAL A 195 -10.34 -34.70 12.40
C VAL A 195 -10.78 -35.74 11.38
N ASP A 196 -11.97 -35.57 10.81
CA ASP A 196 -12.44 -36.35 9.68
C ASP A 196 -11.78 -35.84 8.39
N TRP A 197 -10.78 -36.57 7.89
CA TRP A 197 -10.02 -36.17 6.70
C TRP A 197 -10.86 -36.23 5.42
N GLU A 198 -11.90 -37.05 5.37
CA GLU A 198 -12.82 -37.13 4.23
C GLU A 198 -13.60 -35.82 4.00
N LEU A 199 -13.73 -34.98 5.03
CA LEU A 199 -14.33 -33.65 4.93
C LEU A 199 -13.42 -32.63 4.20
N PHE A 200 -12.11 -32.84 4.24
CA PHE A 200 -11.11 -31.88 3.73
C PHE A 200 -10.45 -32.34 2.43
N MET A 201 -10.64 -33.60 2.03
CA MET A 201 -10.14 -34.10 0.76
C MET A 201 -11.19 -33.89 -0.34
N PRO A 202 -10.79 -33.34 -1.51
CA PRO A 202 -11.66 -33.32 -2.69
C PRO A 202 -11.97 -34.75 -3.13
N ARG A 203 -13.22 -35.01 -3.53
CA ARG A 203 -13.66 -36.30 -4.07
C ARG A 203 -13.48 -36.36 -5.58
#